data_AF-A0A496WLL4-F1
#
_entry.id   AF-A0A496WLL4-F1
#
_cell.length_a   1.000
_cell.length_b   1.000
_cell.length_c   1.000
_cell.angle_alpha   90.00
_cell.angle_beta   90.00
_cell.angle_gamma   90.00
#
_symmetry.space_group_name_H-M   'P 1'
#
loop_
_entity.id
_entity.type
_entity.pdbx_description
1 polymer ?
#
loop_
_entity_poly.entity_id
_entity_poly.type
_entity_poly.pdbx_seq_one_letter_code
_entity_poly.pdbx_strand_id
1 'polypeptide(L)' 'MAKLVNCVKLGSEEEGLDSAPFPGPKGQYIYDNVSQKAWQEWLGMQTMLINENHLA' A
#
# COMPACT_ATOMS: atom_id res chain seq x y z
N MET A 1 -5.56 9.46 -14.75
CA MET A 1 -4.83 10.47 -13.98
C MET A 1 -4.58 9.87 -12.62
N ALA A 2 -3.34 9.80 -12.16
CA ALA A 2 -3.03 9.27 -10.83
C ALA A 2 -3.61 10.22 -9.77
N LYS A 3 -4.36 9.67 -8.81
CA LYS A 3 -4.83 10.41 -7.63
C LYS A 3 -3.61 10.75 -6.79
N LEU A 4 -3.45 11.99 -6.34
CA LEU A 4 -2.44 12.29 -5.33
C LEU A 4 -3.02 12.00 -3.94
N VAL A 5 -2.23 11.35 -3.09
CA VAL A 5 -2.60 11.03 -1.70
C VAL A 5 -1.50 11.48 -0.76
N ASN A 6 -1.90 11.97 0.41
CA ASN A 6 -0.97 12.24 1.49
C ASN A 6 -0.60 10.89 2.14
N CYS A 7 0.56 10.37 1.79
CA CYS A 7 0.98 9.05 2.21
C CYS A 7 1.32 9.04 3.69
N VAL A 8 0.57 8.29 4.50
CA VAL A 8 0.81 8.17 5.95
C VAL A 8 2.17 7.57 6.29
N LYS A 9 2.78 6.82 5.35
CA LYS A 9 4.10 6.20 5.55
C LYS A 9 5.26 7.13 5.21
N LEU A 10 5.13 7.90 4.12
CA LEU A 10 6.20 8.78 3.61
C LEU A 10 6.08 10.21 4.15
N GLY A 11 4.89 10.62 4.59
CA GLY A 11 4.62 11.99 5.05
C GLY A 11 4.61 13.04 3.93
N SER A 12 4.61 12.60 2.67
CA SER A 12 4.57 13.45 1.48
C SER A 12 3.34 13.14 0.61
N GLU A 13 2.98 14.11 -0.23
CA GLU A 13 1.94 13.93 -1.24
C GLU A 13 2.54 13.20 -2.44
N GLU A 14 2.03 12.02 -2.74
CA GLU A 14 2.59 11.10 -3.74
C GLU A 14 1.45 10.48 -4.56
N GLU A 15 1.80 9.77 -5.63
CA GLU A 15 0.82 9.03 -6.42
C GLU A 15 0.16 7.94 -5.58
N GLY A 16 -1.16 8.00 -5.50
CA GLY A 16 -2.04 7.03 -4.86
C GLY A 16 -2.22 5.79 -5.72
N LEU A 17 -2.85 4.78 -5.11
CA LEU A 17 -3.16 3.52 -5.78
C LEU A 17 -4.21 3.72 -6.88
N ASP A 18 -4.14 2.90 -7.94
CA ASP A 18 -5.13 2.91 -9.02
C ASP A 18 -6.49 2.35 -8.56
N SER A 19 -6.46 1.39 -7.64
CA SER A 19 -7.66 0.77 -7.04
C SER A 19 -7.36 0.27 -5.63
N ALA A 20 -8.42 0.04 -4.85
CA ALA A 20 -8.29 -0.52 -3.51
C ALA A 20 -7.77 -1.97 -3.59
N PRO A 21 -6.70 -2.33 -2.84
CA PRO A 21 -6.08 -3.65 -2.95
C PRO A 21 -6.94 -4.78 -2.41
N PHE A 22 -7.86 -4.47 -1.49
CA PHE A 22 -8.78 -5.43 -0.87
C PHE A 22 -10.18 -4.83 -0.77
N PRO A 23 -11.23 -5.66 -0.81
CA PRO A 23 -12.58 -5.19 -0.51
C PRO A 23 -12.72 -4.81 0.98
N GLY A 24 -13.61 -3.86 1.25
CA GLY A 24 -13.98 -3.46 2.61
C GLY A 24 -13.27 -2.20 3.12
N PRO A 25 -13.59 -1.78 4.36
CA PRO A 25 -13.19 -0.47 4.89
C PRO A 25 -11.67 -0.31 5.02
N LYS A 26 -10.94 -1.39 5.30
CA LYS A 26 -9.47 -1.36 5.37
C LYS A 26 -8.82 -1.13 4.01
N GLY A 27 -9.35 -1.76 2.95
CA GLY A 27 -8.84 -1.54 1.59
C GLY A 27 -9.11 -0.13 1.10
N GLN A 28 -10.28 0.42 1.45
CA GLN A 28 -10.60 1.83 1.19
C GLN A 28 -9.64 2.78 1.94
N TYR A 29 -9.36 2.50 3.22
CA TYR A 29 -8.39 3.28 3.98
C TYR A 29 -7.00 3.30 3.32
N ILE A 30 -6.52 2.13 2.87
CA ILE A 30 -5.24 2.01 2.17
C ILE A 30 -5.27 2.83 0.87
N TYR A 31 -6.33 2.71 0.07
CA TYR A 31 -6.51 3.48 -1.16
C TYR A 31 -6.52 5.01 -0.94
N ASP A 32 -7.03 5.46 0.21
CA ASP A 32 -7.14 6.89 0.52
C ASP A 32 -5.88 7.48 1.18
N ASN A 33 -5.08 6.66 1.87
CA ASN A 33 -4.00 7.15 2.75
C ASN A 33 -2.60 6.61 2.40
N VAL A 34 -2.48 5.65 1.48
CA VAL A 34 -1.21 5.01 1.15
C VAL A 34 -0.88 5.24 -0.32
N SER A 35 0.34 5.73 -0.58
CA SER A 35 0.83 5.90 -1.95
C SER A 35 1.23 4.59 -2.60
N GLN A 36 1.22 4.56 -3.92
CA GLN A 36 1.66 3.44 -4.74
C GLN A 36 3.10 3.04 -4.39
N LYS A 37 4.00 4.01 -4.18
CA LYS A 37 5.38 3.77 -3.74
C LYS A 37 5.45 3.01 -2.41
N ALA A 38 4.74 3.50 -1.38
CA ALA A 38 4.72 2.84 -0.07
C ALA A 38 4.07 1.46 -0.12
N TRP A 39 3.08 1.26 -1.00
CA TRP A 39 2.45 -0.03 -1.21
C TRP A 39 3.41 -1.07 -1.80
N GLN A 40 4.24 -0.68 -2.77
CA GLN A 40 5.27 -1.56 -3.34
C GLN A 40 6.31 -1.98 -2.30
N GLU A 41 6.77 -1.04 -1.45
CA GLU A 41 7.67 -1.36 -0.34
C GLU A 41 7.04 -2.36 0.65
N TRP A 42 5.74 -2.20 0.94
CA TRP A 42 5.00 -3.12 1.81
C TRP A 42 4.89 -4.53 1.21
N LEU A 43 4.63 -4.67 -0.10
CA LEU A 43 4.57 -5.96 -0.78
C LEU A 43 5.91 -6.70 -0.75
N GLY A 44 7.03 -5.97 -0.89
CA GLY A 44 8.36 -6.53 -0.75
C GLY A 44 8.60 -7.10 0.66
N MET A 45 8.23 -6.34 1.69
CA MET A 45 8.31 -6.79 3.08
C MET A 45 7.39 -7.98 3.35
N GLN A 46 6.17 -7.97 2.81
CA GLN A 46 5.22 -9.09 2.92
C GLN A 46 5.84 -10.38 2.35
N THR A 47 6.46 -10.29 1.18
CA THR A 47 7.08 -11.44 0.51
C THR A 47 8.24 -11.99 1.34
N MET A 48 9.10 -11.10 1.87
CA MET A 48 10.19 -11.48 2.78
C MET A 48 9.65 -12.22 4.01
N LEU A 49 8.63 -11.67 4.68
CA LEU A 49 8.04 -12.29 5.87
C LEU A 49 7.39 -13.64 5.58
N ILE A 50 6.68 -13.79 4.45
CA ILE A 50 6.09 -15.07 4.04
C ILE A 50 7.18 -16.12 3.86
N ASN A 51 8.27 -15.77 3.18
CA ASN A 51 9.37 -16.68 2.91
C ASN A 51 10.13 -17.04 4.19
N GLU A 52 10.47 -16.06 5.03
CA GLU A 52 11.22 -16.26 6.28
C GLU A 52 10.46 -17.09 7.30
N ASN A 53 9.13 -16.94 7.38
CA ASN A 53 8.29 -17.67 8.32
C ASN A 53 7.68 -18.94 7.70
N HIS A 54 8.02 -19.27 6.45
CA HIS A 54 7.46 -20.40 5.72
C HIS A 54 5.92 -20.46 5.77
N LEU A 55 5.26 -19.31 5.54
CA LEU A 55 3.80 -19.17 5.60
C LEU A 55 3.08 -19.61 4.32
N ALA A 56 3.81 -20.24 3.39
CA ALA A 56 3.33 -20.70 2.09
C ALA A 56 2.67 -22.09 2.18
#